data_AF-A0A0J6W9Z6-F1
#
_entry.id   AF-A0A0J6W9Z6-F1
#
_cell.length_a   1.000
_cell.length_b   1.000
_cell.length_c   1.000
_cell.angle_alpha   90.00
_cell.angle_beta   90.00
_cell.angle_gamma   90.00
#
_symmetry.space_group_name_H-M   'P 1'
#
loop_
_entity.id
_entity.type
_entity.pdbx_description
1 polymer ?
#
loop_
_entity_poly.entity_id
_entity_poly.type
_entity_poly.pdbx_seq_one_letter_code
_entity_poly.pdbx_strand_id
1 'polypeptide(L)'
;MNVTELRRALRALEIPDRELALGGQAEYSWCVEPSTDGLWEVYWYERGNKNGLARLSTESEACYYLLGRLTYSRLLGGTLAVREADNSPFTPEV
;
A
#
# COMPACT_ATOMS: atom_id res chain seq x y z
N MET A 1 0.64 6.80 9.07
CA MET A 1 1.05 6.94 7.66
C MET A 1 0.04 7.82 6.94
N ASN A 2 0.45 8.79 6.14
CA ASN A 2 -0.46 9.55 5.27
C ASN A 2 -0.26 9.16 3.78
N VAL A 3 -1.09 9.70 2.89
CA VAL A 3 -1.05 9.44 1.44
C VAL A 3 0.33 9.76 0.83
N THR A 4 1.00 10.81 1.33
CA THR A 4 2.34 11.19 0.84
C THR A 4 3.39 10.16 1.23
N GLU A 5 3.34 9.68 2.47
CA GLU A 5 4.23 8.64 2.98
C GLU A 5 3.97 7.30 2.29
N LEU A 6 2.70 6.95 2.08
CA LEU A 6 2.29 5.76 1.33
C LEU A 6 2.88 5.77 -0.08
N ARG A 7 2.73 6.89 -0.81
CA ARG A 7 3.28 7.06 -2.15
C ARG A 7 4.79 6.80 -2.17
N ARG A 8 5.54 7.31 -1.19
CA ARG A 8 6.98 7.07 -1.07
C ARG A 8 7.29 5.59 -0.83
N ALA A 9 6.55 4.94 0.07
CA ALA A 9 6.71 3.52 0.36
C ALA A 9 6.44 2.63 -0.87
N LEU A 10 5.36 2.89 -1.60
CA LEU A 10 4.99 2.11 -2.79
C LEU A 10 5.98 2.29 -3.95
N ARG A 11 6.53 3.51 -4.13
CA ARG A 11 7.63 3.73 -5.09
C ARG A 11 8.88 2.94 -4.73
N ALA A 12 9.24 2.86 -3.45
CA ALA A 12 10.37 2.07 -2.99
C ALA A 12 10.18 0.56 -3.21
N LEU A 13 8.92 0.11 -3.36
CA LEU A 13 8.53 -1.26 -3.71
C LEU A 13 8.33 -1.45 -5.22
N GLU A 14 8.75 -0.48 -6.03
CA GLU A 14 8.63 -0.50 -7.50
C GLU A 14 7.20 -0.70 -8.02
N ILE A 15 6.21 -0.28 -7.23
CA ILE A 15 4.81 -0.26 -7.67
C ILE A 15 4.59 1.01 -8.49
N PRO A 16 4.15 0.91 -9.75
CA PRO A 16 4.07 2.05 -10.66
C PRO A 16 2.89 2.96 -10.32
N ASP A 17 3.12 4.27 -10.37
CA ASP A 17 2.11 5.29 -10.06
C ASP A 17 0.83 5.16 -10.90
N ARG A 18 0.91 4.63 -12.13
CA ARG A 18 -0.25 4.45 -13.01
C ARG A 18 -1.29 3.45 -12.46
N GLU A 19 -0.90 2.60 -11.51
CA GLU A 19 -1.78 1.63 -10.86
C GLU A 19 -2.35 2.19 -9.55
N LEU A 20 -2.10 3.47 -9.24
CA LEU A 20 -2.40 4.10 -7.96
C LEU A 20 -3.12 5.44 -8.15
N ALA A 21 -4.25 5.61 -7.45
CA ALA A 21 -4.94 6.89 -7.29
C ALA A 21 -5.01 7.23 -5.79
N LEU A 22 -4.00 7.94 -5.27
CA LEU A 22 -3.93 8.27 -3.86
C LEU A 22 -4.38 9.72 -3.62
N GLY A 23 -5.51 9.88 -2.93
CA GLY A 23 -6.24 11.12 -2.71
C GLY A 23 -7.42 11.32 -3.68
N GLY A 24 -7.81 10.29 -4.44
CA GLY A 24 -8.91 10.36 -5.40
C GLY A 24 -9.12 9.04 -6.14
N GLN A 25 -9.72 9.10 -7.33
CA GLN A 25 -10.12 7.94 -8.11
C GLN A 25 -9.59 8.01 -9.55
N ALA A 26 -9.11 6.87 -10.07
CA ALA A 26 -8.76 6.70 -11.49
C ALA A 26 -9.11 5.28 -11.95
N GLU A 27 -9.46 5.10 -13.22
CA GLU A 27 -9.75 3.78 -13.81
C GLU A 27 -8.52 2.86 -13.76
N TYR A 28 -8.78 1.56 -13.59
CA TYR A 28 -7.77 0.51 -13.48
C TYR A 28 -6.67 0.82 -12.46
N SER A 29 -7.07 1.36 -11.30
CA SER A 29 -6.14 1.78 -10.24
C SER A 29 -6.63 1.41 -8.84
N TRP A 30 -5.69 1.15 -7.95
CA TRP A 30 -5.94 1.12 -6.52
C TRP A 30 -6.13 2.54 -6.00
N CYS A 31 -7.31 2.79 -5.45
CA CYS A 31 -7.72 4.10 -4.96
C CYS A 31 -7.65 4.16 -3.43
N VAL A 32 -7.22 5.30 -2.90
CA VAL A 32 -7.35 5.68 -1.48
C VAL A 32 -7.89 7.10 -1.44
N GLU A 33 -9.09 7.31 -0.92
CA GLU A 33 -9.71 8.64 -0.91
C GLU A 33 -10.58 8.87 0.35
N PRO A 34 -10.74 10.13 0.79
CA PRO A 34 -11.75 10.47 1.78
C PRO A 34 -13.15 10.37 1.15
N SER A 35 -14.09 9.81 1.90
CA SER A 35 -15.52 9.77 1.56
C SER A 35 -16.24 10.96 2.20
N THR A 36 -17.44 11.26 1.69
CA THR A 36 -18.23 12.43 2.13
C THR A 36 -18.74 12.31 3.58
N ASP A 37 -18.79 11.11 4.13
CA ASP A 37 -19.19 10.84 5.52
C ASP A 37 -18.01 10.87 6.51
N GLY A 38 -16.82 11.30 6.06
CA GLY A 38 -15.62 11.42 6.90
C GLY A 38 -14.82 10.14 7.07
N LEU A 39 -15.29 9.02 6.49
CA LEU A 39 -14.51 7.78 6.40
C LEU A 39 -13.51 7.84 5.24
N TRP A 40 -12.61 6.86 5.19
CA TRP A 40 -11.66 6.65 4.10
C TRP A 40 -11.98 5.38 3.36
N GLU A 41 -11.90 5.42 2.03
CA GLU A 41 -12.20 4.30 1.16
C GLU A 41 -10.93 3.79 0.47
N VAL A 42 -10.79 2.47 0.43
CA VAL A 42 -9.73 1.77 -0.30
C VAL A 42 -10.34 0.70 -1.19
N TYR A 43 -10.08 0.76 -2.49
CA TYR A 43 -10.71 -0.13 -3.48
C TYR A 43 -9.93 -0.18 -4.80
N TRP A 44 -10.16 -1.21 -5.59
CA TRP A 44 -9.73 -1.26 -6.98
C TRP A 44 -10.85 -0.69 -7.85
N TYR A 45 -10.57 0.37 -8.60
CA TYR A 45 -11.57 0.99 -9.47
C TYR A 45 -11.46 0.44 -10.88
N GLU A 46 -12.54 -0.15 -11.38
CA GLU A 46 -12.58 -0.69 -12.73
C GLU A 46 -14.02 -0.65 -13.27
N ARG A 47 -14.16 -0.05 -14.46
CA ARG A 47 -15.42 0.03 -15.21
C ARG A 47 -16.55 0.61 -14.36
N GLY A 48 -16.26 1.67 -13.61
CA GLY A 48 -17.23 2.29 -12.71
C GLY A 48 -17.43 1.60 -11.35
N ASN A 49 -16.81 0.44 -11.10
CA ASN A 49 -17.06 -0.34 -9.89
C ASN A 49 -15.92 -0.20 -8.87
N LYS A 50 -16.29 -0.02 -7.59
CA LYS A 50 -15.38 -0.08 -6.45
C LYS A 50 -15.23 -1.52 -5.97
N ASN A 51 -14.27 -2.25 -6.54
CA ASN A 51 -14.03 -3.65 -6.21
C ASN A 51 -13.22 -3.79 -4.92
N GLY A 52 -13.61 -4.72 -4.05
CA GLY A 52 -12.88 -4.99 -2.79
C GLY A 52 -12.86 -3.79 -1.83
N LEU A 53 -13.93 -2.99 -1.85
CA LEU A 53 -14.10 -1.79 -1.04
C LEU A 53 -13.94 -2.07 0.46
N ALA A 54 -13.01 -1.35 1.08
CA ALA A 54 -12.88 -1.23 2.52
C ALA A 54 -13.14 0.21 2.94
N ARG A 55 -13.91 0.41 4.01
CA ARG A 55 -14.21 1.73 4.61
C ARG A 55 -13.57 1.78 5.99
N LEU A 56 -12.61 2.67 6.18
CA LEU A 56 -11.80 2.79 7.40
C LEU A 56 -11.96 4.17 8.04
N SER A 57 -11.64 4.30 9.32
CA SER A 57 -11.98 5.50 10.10
C SER A 57 -10.99 6.64 9.87
N THR A 58 -9.76 6.32 9.49
CA THR A 58 -8.68 7.32 9.36
C THR A 58 -7.85 7.12 8.10
N GLU A 59 -7.19 8.20 7.66
CA GLU A 59 -6.22 8.16 6.57
C GLU A 59 -5.12 7.13 6.82
N SER A 60 -4.66 7.04 8.07
CA SER A 60 -3.59 6.12 8.45
C SER A 60 -4.00 4.67 8.31
N GLU A 61 -5.19 4.30 8.76
CA GLU A 61 -5.71 2.95 8.57
C GLU A 61 -5.82 2.61 7.09
N ALA A 62 -6.36 3.52 6.28
CA ALA A 62 -6.49 3.34 4.83
C ALA A 62 -5.14 3.15 4.14
N CYS A 63 -4.14 3.95 4.51
CA CYS A 63 -2.81 3.85 3.94
C CYS A 63 -2.11 2.52 4.31
N TYR A 64 -2.16 2.12 5.58
CA TYR A 64 -1.58 0.84 6.00
C TYR A 64 -2.32 -0.35 5.37
N TYR A 65 -3.63 -0.25 5.21
CA TYR A 65 -4.43 -1.28 4.57
C TYR A 65 -4.02 -1.51 3.11
N LEU A 66 -3.90 -0.44 2.31
CA LEU A 66 -3.45 -0.58 0.93
C LEU A 66 -2.00 -1.08 0.86
N LEU A 67 -1.09 -0.53 1.68
CA LEU A 67 0.30 -0.97 1.73
C LEU A 67 0.39 -2.47 2.01
N GLY A 68 -0.29 -2.96 3.05
CA GLY A 68 -0.30 -4.36 3.42
C GLY A 68 -0.87 -5.26 2.32
N ARG A 69 -1.93 -4.83 1.65
CA ARG A 69 -2.52 -5.58 0.53
C ARG A 69 -1.53 -5.75 -0.62
N LEU A 70 -0.87 -4.67 -1.04
CA LEU A 70 0.06 -4.71 -2.16
C LEU A 70 1.37 -5.43 -1.83
N THR A 71 1.91 -5.26 -0.61
CA THR A 71 3.11 -6.00 -0.18
C THR A 71 2.83 -7.48 -0.03
N TYR A 72 1.65 -7.87 0.47
CA TYR A 72 1.25 -9.27 0.55
C TYR A 72 1.19 -9.92 -0.84
N SER A 73 0.59 -9.24 -1.82
CA SER A 73 0.58 -9.73 -3.22
C SER A 73 1.99 -9.86 -3.80
N ARG A 74 2.88 -8.89 -3.54
CA ARG A 74 4.28 -8.95 -4.00
C ARG A 74 5.07 -10.06 -3.31
N LEU A 75 4.82 -10.31 -2.03
CA LEU A 75 5.44 -11.38 -1.25
C LEU A 75 5.06 -12.76 -1.83
N LEU A 76 3.77 -12.99 -2.04
CA LEU A 76 3.29 -14.25 -2.64
C LEU A 76 3.76 -14.41 -4.11
N GLY A 77 3.91 -13.30 -4.84
CA GLY A 77 4.45 -13.29 -6.18
C GLY A 77 5.98 -13.40 -6.26
N GLY A 78 6.69 -13.46 -5.13
CA GLY A 78 8.15 -13.57 -5.07
C GLY A 78 8.93 -12.31 -5.45
N THR A 79 8.25 -11.17 -5.65
CA THR A 79 8.89 -9.87 -5.96
C THR A 79 9.30 -9.12 -4.69
N LEU A 80 8.82 -9.55 -3.52
CA LEU A 80 9.25 -9.07 -2.21
C LEU A 80 9.71 -10.28 -1.38
N ALA A 81 10.85 -10.17 -0.70
CA ALA A 81 11.36 -11.22 0.17
C ALA A 81 11.67 -10.68 1.56
N VAL A 82 11.40 -11.49 2.58
CA VAL A 82 11.86 -11.20 3.95
C VAL A 82 13.34 -11.51 4.00
N ARG A 83 14.16 -10.52 4.33
CA ARG A 83 15.58 -10.76 4.61
C ARG A 83 15.69 -11.40 5.99
N GLU A 84 16.32 -12.56 6.07
CA GLU A 84 16.73 -13.09 7.37
C GLU A 84 17.64 -12.06 8.05
N ALA A 85 17.35 -11.72 9.30
CA ALA A 85 18.24 -10.87 10.07
C ALA A 85 19.58 -11.59 10.18
N ASP A 86 20.67 -10.91 9.79
CA ASP A 86 22.01 -11.44 9.96
C ASP A 86 22.29 -11.56 11.47
N ASN A 87 22.12 -12.78 11.99
CA ASN A 87 22.34 -13.14 13.39
C ASN A 87 23.77 -13.63 13.62
N SER A 88 24.71 -13.32 12.70
CA SER A 88 26.10 -13.65 12.89
C SER A 88 26.63 -12.99 14.18
N PRO A 89 27.25 -13.74 15.10
CA PRO A 89 27.81 -13.16 16.30
C PRO A 89 28.92 -12.17 15.92
N PHE A 90 28.79 -10.93 16.39
CA PHE A 90 29.83 -9.91 16.25
C PHE A 90 31.13 -10.43 16.89
N THR A 91 32.13 -10.68 16.06
CA THR A 91 33.49 -11.00 16.49
C THR A 91 34.34 -9.74 16.30
N PRO A 92 34.68 -9.00 17.36
CA PRO A 92 35.62 -7.90 17.24
C PRO A 92 37.01 -8.47 16.87
N GLU A 93 37.64 -7.91 15.84
CA GLU A 93 39.05 -8.19 15.54
C GLU A 93 39.93 -7.66 16.68
N VAL A 94 40.86 -8.50 17.12
CA VAL A 94 41.86 -8.25 18.19
C VAL A 94 43.18 -7.77 17.62
#